data_AF-A0A3B5AS76-F1
#
_entry.id   AF-A0A3B5AS76-F1
#
_cell.length_a   1.000
_cell.length_b   1.000
_cell.length_c   1.000
_cell.angle_alpha   90.00
_cell.angle_beta   90.00
_cell.angle_gamma   90.00
#
_symmetry.space_group_name_H-M   'P 1'
#
loop_
_entity.id
_entity.type
_entity.pdbx_description
1 polymer ?
#
loop_
_entity_poly.entity_id
_entity_poly.type
_entity_poly.pdbx_seq_one_letter_code
_entity_poly.pdbx_strand_id
1 'polypeptide(L)'
;MHQPDVLLLVKETLSVSPLFVDLEADFHARVPVVICKEKKSGLICKVSAGNENAFQTTSYLSAIASREPLLLPLVLSFRRWAQICQIDRAEEGGLPPYVFALMVIYFLQKRKESLLPTYLNQEVLLFICSLNSVKPQVLISVETNRNI
;
A
#
# COMPACT_ATOMS: atom_id res chain seq x y z
N MET A 1 -4.35 5.38 24.25
CA MET A 1 -3.12 4.60 24.00
C MET A 1 -2.28 5.38 23.01
N HIS A 2 -1.00 5.59 23.30
CA HIS A 2 -0.12 6.19 22.30
C HIS A 2 0.19 5.13 21.22
N GLN A 3 0.16 5.54 19.96
CA GLN A 3 0.44 4.70 18.79
C GLN A 3 1.70 3.79 18.92
N PRO A 4 2.81 4.21 19.57
CA PRO A 4 3.95 3.33 19.85
C PRO A 4 3.65 2.16 20.81
N ASP A 5 2.79 2.32 21.83
CA ASP A 5 2.49 1.26 22.80
C ASP A 5 1.83 0.05 22.13
N VAL A 6 0.94 0.33 21.17
CA VAL A 6 0.25 -0.69 20.38
C VAL A 6 1.23 -1.49 19.53
N LEU A 7 2.17 -0.81 18.85
CA LEU A 7 3.16 -1.48 18.01
C LEU A 7 4.19 -2.25 18.82
N LEU A 8 4.52 -1.80 20.04
CA LEU A 8 5.37 -2.55 20.96
C LEU A 8 4.71 -3.88 21.36
N LEU A 9 3.43 -3.85 21.74
CA LEU A 9 2.66 -5.07 22.06
C LEU A 9 2.55 -6.01 20.85
N VAL A 10 2.36 -5.46 19.65
CA VAL A 10 2.37 -6.25 18.40
C VAL A 10 3.73 -6.93 18.20
N LYS A 11 4.83 -6.21 18.41
CA LYS A 11 6.19 -6.76 18.31
C LYS A 11 6.39 -7.93 19.27
N GLU A 12 5.98 -7.78 20.52
CA GLU A 12 6.04 -8.83 21.55
C GLU A 12 5.16 -10.04 21.21
N THR A 13 3.96 -9.80 20.69
CA THR A 13 3.04 -10.90 20.32
C THR A 13 3.59 -11.69 19.12
N LEU A 14 4.15 -11.00 18.13
CA LEU A 14 4.71 -11.64 16.94
C LEU A 14 6.01 -12.41 17.23
N SER A 15 6.80 -11.99 18.23
CA SER A 15 8.05 -12.69 18.58
C SER A 15 7.82 -14.06 19.23
N VAL A 16 6.67 -14.25 19.89
CA VAL A 16 6.26 -15.54 20.49
C VAL A 16 5.67 -16.48 19.43
N SER A 17 5.19 -15.95 18.31
CA SER A 17 4.53 -16.74 17.27
C SER A 17 5.55 -17.53 16.44
N PRO A 18 5.38 -18.85 16.26
CA PRO A 18 6.27 -19.66 15.42
C PRO A 18 6.05 -19.43 13.91
N LEU A 19 5.07 -18.60 13.53
CA LEU A 19 4.71 -18.31 12.14
C LEU A 19 5.61 -17.25 11.51
N PHE A 20 6.25 -16.40 12.33
CA PHE A 20 7.03 -15.26 11.86
C PHE A 20 8.50 -15.40 12.28
N VAL A 21 9.39 -14.90 11.42
CA VAL A 21 10.84 -14.83 11.62
C VAL A 21 11.33 -13.44 11.22
N ASP A 22 12.61 -13.14 11.47
CA ASP A 22 13.27 -11.89 11.06
C ASP A 22 12.49 -10.64 11.52
N LEU A 23 12.22 -10.55 12.83
CA LEU A 23 11.37 -9.52 13.40
C LEU A 23 12.16 -8.25 13.73
N GLU A 24 11.83 -7.15 13.07
CA GLU A 24 12.45 -5.84 13.22
C GLU A 24 11.38 -4.79 13.53
N ALA A 25 11.77 -3.67 14.14
CA ALA A 25 10.86 -2.56 14.36
C ALA A 25 11.59 -1.25 14.14
N ASP A 26 10.99 -0.38 13.33
CA ASP A 26 11.44 0.99 13.12
C ASP A 26 10.36 1.93 13.64
N PHE A 27 10.60 2.45 14.85
CA PHE A 27 9.72 3.42 15.49
C PHE A 27 10.16 4.87 15.26
N HIS A 28 11.30 5.09 14.58
CA HIS A 28 11.85 6.41 14.29
C HIS A 28 11.48 6.90 12.88
N ALA A 29 11.08 5.99 11.99
CA ALA A 29 10.49 6.33 10.70
C ALA A 29 9.27 7.25 10.84
N ARG A 30 8.96 7.99 9.77
CA ARG A 30 7.78 8.87 9.67
C ARG A 30 6.47 8.14 10.01
N VAL A 31 6.39 6.86 9.68
CA VAL A 31 5.29 5.97 10.08
C VAL A 31 5.92 4.80 10.84
N PRO A 32 5.72 4.71 12.16
CA PRO A 32 6.21 3.59 12.96
C PRO A 32 5.72 2.25 12.41
N VAL A 33 6.64 1.29 12.28
CA VAL A 33 6.36 0.01 11.63
C VAL A 33 7.08 -1.14 12.33
N VAL A 34 6.38 -2.28 12.43
CA VAL A 34 6.97 -3.58 12.79
C VAL A 34 7.08 -4.41 11.53
N ILE A 35 8.27 -4.91 11.23
CA ILE A 35 8.58 -5.70 10.05
C ILE A 35 8.80 -7.15 10.50
N CYS A 36 8.17 -8.10 9.83
CA CYS A 36 8.42 -9.52 10.07
C CYS A 36 8.30 -10.31 8.76
N LYS A 37 8.84 -11.51 8.73
CA LYS A 37 8.75 -12.41 7.58
C LYS A 37 7.90 -13.63 7.94
N GLU A 38 6.88 -13.91 7.16
CA GLU A 38 6.09 -15.13 7.35
C GLU A 38 6.91 -16.35 6.91
N LYS A 39 7.08 -17.31 7.82
CA LYS A 39 7.96 -18.48 7.63
C LYS A 39 7.56 -19.37 6.46
N LYS A 40 6.25 -19.52 6.19
CA LYS A 40 5.74 -20.43 5.15
C LYS A 40 5.83 -19.84 3.75
N SER A 41 5.40 -18.60 3.57
CA SER A 41 5.36 -17.94 2.26
C SER A 41 6.66 -17.18 1.93
N GLY A 42 7.45 -16.86 2.94
CA GLY A 42 8.62 -15.98 2.82
C GLY A 42 8.27 -14.51 2.57
N LEU A 43 6.99 -14.13 2.67
CA LEU A 43 6.53 -12.76 2.45
C LEU A 43 6.92 -11.86 3.60
N ILE A 44 7.28 -10.61 3.27
CA ILE A 44 7.60 -9.57 4.25
C ILE A 44 6.30 -8.87 4.61
N CYS A 45 5.98 -8.83 5.90
CA CYS A 45 4.85 -8.16 6.47
C CYS A 45 5.33 -6.88 7.18
N LYS A 46 4.76 -5.74 6.81
CA LYS A 46 5.00 -4.43 7.44
C LYS A 46 3.71 -4.01 8.15
N VAL A 47 3.74 -3.98 9.48
CA VAL A 47 2.59 -3.67 10.33
C VAL A 47 2.71 -2.25 10.87
N SER A 48 1.73 -1.41 10.55
CA SER A 48 1.62 -0.04 11.06
C SER A 48 0.27 0.17 11.75
N ALA A 49 0.22 1.08 12.72
CA ALA A 49 -1.01 1.44 13.42
C ALA A 49 -1.45 2.85 12.99
N GLY A 50 -2.76 3.11 12.91
CA GLY A 50 -3.29 4.47 12.73
C GLY A 50 -2.99 5.17 11.39
N ASN A 51 -2.58 4.43 10.35
CA ASN A 51 -2.26 5.00 9.04
C ASN A 51 -3.53 5.20 8.18
N GLU A 52 -4.38 6.15 8.56
CA GLU A 52 -5.65 6.44 7.86
C GLU A 52 -5.42 6.83 6.38
N ASN A 53 -4.37 7.58 6.09
CA ASN A 53 -4.05 8.03 4.73
C ASN A 53 -3.73 6.85 3.80
N ALA A 54 -2.95 5.87 4.28
CA ALA A 54 -2.66 4.67 3.49
C ALA A 54 -3.93 3.83 3.28
N PHE A 55 -4.78 3.71 4.30
CA PHE A 55 -6.07 3.01 4.15
C PHE A 55 -6.98 3.67 3.11
N GLN A 56 -7.14 5.00 3.15
CA GLN A 56 -7.92 5.74 2.17
C GLN A 56 -7.35 5.59 0.76
N THR A 57 -6.03 5.64 0.62
CA THR A 57 -5.34 5.45 -0.68
C THR A 57 -5.62 4.05 -1.23
N THR A 58 -5.45 2.99 -0.42
CA THR A 58 -5.72 1.61 -0.86
C THR A 58 -7.18 1.40 -1.22
N SER A 59 -8.11 1.96 -0.44
CA SER A 59 -9.55 1.89 -0.71
C SER A 59 -9.90 2.56 -2.05
N TYR A 60 -9.34 3.74 -2.30
CA TYR A 60 -9.49 4.45 -3.57
C TYR A 60 -8.93 3.67 -4.76
N LEU A 61 -7.68 3.20 -4.66
CA LEU A 61 -7.04 2.42 -5.73
C LEU A 61 -7.81 1.13 -6.02
N SER A 62 -8.32 0.45 -4.98
CA SER A 62 -9.15 -0.74 -5.13
C SER A 62 -10.47 -0.43 -5.85
N ALA A 63 -11.14 0.65 -5.46
CA ALA A 63 -12.39 1.08 -6.10
C ALA A 63 -12.18 1.39 -7.60
N ILE A 64 -11.11 2.09 -7.97
CA ILE A 64 -10.83 2.39 -9.38
C ILE A 64 -10.43 1.13 -10.14
N ALA A 65 -9.58 0.27 -9.56
CA ALA A 65 -9.19 -0.99 -10.20
C ALA A 65 -10.38 -1.89 -10.51
N SER A 66 -11.44 -1.83 -9.69
CA SER A 66 -12.68 -2.58 -9.94
C SER A 66 -13.52 -2.01 -11.09
N ARG A 67 -13.35 -0.72 -11.42
CA ARG A 67 -14.11 -0.04 -12.48
C ARG A 67 -13.46 -0.13 -13.85
N GLU A 68 -12.12 -0.06 -13.90
CA GLU A 68 -11.37 -0.05 -15.15
C GLU A 68 -10.41 -1.24 -15.24
N PRO A 69 -10.75 -2.31 -15.99
CA PRO A 69 -9.94 -3.53 -16.06
C PRO A 69 -8.56 -3.30 -16.70
N LEU A 70 -8.38 -2.25 -17.51
CA LEU A 70 -7.08 -1.91 -18.09
C LEU A 70 -6.10 -1.32 -17.07
N LEU A 71 -6.59 -0.82 -15.93
CA LEU A 71 -5.75 -0.17 -14.93
C LEU A 71 -4.71 -1.15 -14.36
N LEU A 72 -5.14 -2.32 -13.90
CA LEU A 72 -4.25 -3.26 -13.22
C LEU A 72 -3.11 -3.75 -14.14
N PRO A 73 -3.35 -4.21 -15.38
CA PRO A 73 -2.28 -4.57 -16.32
C PRO A 73 -1.31 -3.43 -16.59
N LEU A 74 -1.79 -2.19 -16.75
CA LEU A 74 -0.95 -1.02 -17.00
C LEU A 74 -0.07 -0.69 -15.80
N VAL A 75 -0.64 -0.68 -14.58
CA VAL A 75 0.10 -0.43 -13.34
C VAL A 75 1.17 -1.48 -13.11
N LEU A 76 0.84 -2.77 -13.29
CA LEU A 76 1.81 -3.86 -13.13
C LEU A 76 2.94 -3.79 -14.17
N SER A 77 2.61 -3.52 -15.44
CA SER A 77 3.60 -3.39 -16.51
C SER A 77 4.52 -2.20 -16.29
N PHE A 78 3.95 -1.05 -15.92
CA PHE A 78 4.72 0.16 -15.68
C PHE A 78 5.60 0.03 -14.44
N ARG A 79 5.10 -0.60 -13.37
CA ARG A 79 5.91 -0.92 -12.19
C ARG A 79 7.04 -1.89 -12.53
N ARG A 80 6.79 -2.91 -13.37
CA ARG A 80 7.84 -3.84 -13.79
C ARG A 80 8.94 -3.14 -14.58
N TRP A 81 8.56 -2.22 -15.47
CA TRP A 81 9.54 -1.36 -16.16
C TRP A 81 10.37 -0.55 -15.16
N ALA A 82 9.72 0.07 -14.17
CA ALA A 82 10.40 0.85 -13.13
C ALA A 82 11.40 0.01 -12.30
N GLN A 83 11.08 -1.26 -12.02
CA GLN A 83 11.98 -2.21 -11.37
C GLN A 83 13.23 -2.51 -12.20
N ILE A 84 13.05 -2.75 -13.51
CA ILE A 84 14.17 -3.00 -14.43
C ILE A 84 15.08 -1.76 -14.49
N CYS A 85 14.49 -0.57 -14.47
CA CYS A 85 15.23 0.69 -14.42
C CYS A 85 15.78 1.04 -13.02
N GLN A 86 15.48 0.25 -11.99
CA GLN A 86 15.88 0.47 -10.59
C GLN A 86 15.41 1.82 -10.00
N ILE A 87 14.28 2.35 -10.49
CA ILE A 87 13.72 3.63 -10.02
C ILE A 87 12.58 3.44 -9.00
N ASP A 88 12.22 2.21 -8.66
CA ASP A 88 11.13 1.89 -7.71
C ASP A 88 11.59 1.66 -6.26
N ARG A 89 12.85 1.99 -5.97
CA ARG A 89 13.48 1.80 -4.66
C ARG A 89 13.38 3.06 -3.81
N ALA A 90 12.27 3.21 -3.09
CA ALA A 90 12.03 4.40 -2.26
C ALA A 90 13.14 4.65 -1.22
N GLU A 91 13.70 3.59 -0.63
CA GLU A 91 14.79 3.68 0.36
C GLU A 91 16.10 4.19 -0.25
N GLU A 92 16.28 4.08 -1.56
CA GLU A 92 17.46 4.56 -2.31
C GLU A 92 17.19 5.91 -3.02
N GLY A 93 16.09 6.59 -2.68
CA GLY A 93 15.67 7.85 -3.31
C GLY A 93 14.84 7.69 -4.59
N GLY A 94 14.44 6.46 -4.93
CA GLY A 94 13.49 6.17 -6.01
C GLY A 94 12.05 6.51 -5.64
N LEU A 95 11.12 6.21 -6.55
CA LEU A 95 9.70 6.46 -6.35
C LEU A 95 9.02 5.27 -5.65
N PRO A 96 8.17 5.52 -4.65
CA PRO A 96 7.37 4.46 -4.03
C PRO A 96 6.41 3.78 -5.02
N PRO A 97 6.12 2.48 -4.86
CA PRO A 97 5.23 1.73 -5.75
C PRO A 97 3.87 2.37 -6.05
N TYR A 98 3.24 3.01 -5.05
CA TYR A 98 1.92 3.63 -5.22
C TYR A 98 1.96 4.85 -6.16
N VAL A 99 3.11 5.51 -6.30
CA VAL A 99 3.27 6.67 -7.19
C VAL A 99 3.10 6.24 -8.65
N PHE A 100 3.63 5.09 -9.04
CA PHE A 100 3.44 4.56 -10.39
C PHE A 100 1.96 4.27 -10.68
N ALA A 101 1.20 3.78 -9.69
CA ALA A 101 -0.24 3.61 -9.85
C ALA A 101 -0.96 4.95 -10.09
N LEU A 102 -0.60 6.00 -9.35
CA LEU A 102 -1.15 7.34 -9.55
C LEU A 102 -0.78 7.93 -10.91
N MET A 103 0.43 7.70 -11.41
CA MET A 103 0.85 8.15 -12.74
C MET A 103 0.00 7.51 -13.85
N VAL A 104 -0.28 6.21 -13.75
CA VAL A 104 -1.15 5.51 -14.71
C VAL A 104 -2.59 6.01 -14.61
N ILE A 105 -3.12 6.20 -13.40
CA ILE A 105 -4.46 6.78 -13.21
C ILE A 105 -4.54 8.17 -13.86
N TYR A 106 -3.56 9.02 -13.59
CA TYR A 106 -3.50 10.36 -14.18
C TYR A 106 -3.42 10.32 -15.71
N PHE A 107 -2.61 9.42 -16.27
CA PHE A 107 -2.52 9.20 -17.71
C PHE A 107 -3.89 8.83 -18.30
N LEU A 108 -4.60 7.88 -17.68
CA LEU A 108 -5.94 7.45 -18.12
C LEU A 108 -7.01 8.55 -17.99
N GLN A 109 -6.88 9.44 -17.00
CA GLN A 109 -7.73 10.61 -16.81
C GLN A 109 -7.46 11.74 -17.82
N LYS A 110 -6.24 11.84 -18.37
CA LYS A 110 -5.81 12.91 -19.30
C LYS A 110 -5.84 12.52 -20.76
N ARG A 111 -6.32 11.31 -21.09
CA ARG A 111 -6.55 10.90 -22.48
C ARG A 111 -7.57 11.83 -23.15
N LYS A 112 -7.48 11.95 -24.48
CA LYS A 112 -8.42 12.74 -25.30
C LYS A 112 -9.88 12.32 -25.04
N GLU A 113 -10.09 11.03 -24.87
CA GLU A 113 -11.30 10.44 -24.30
C GLU A 113 -10.93 9.87 -22.93
N SER A 114 -11.45 10.47 -21.85
CA SER A 114 -11.12 10.05 -20.50
C SER A 114 -11.73 8.69 -20.20
N LEU A 115 -10.90 7.73 -19.80
CA LEU A 115 -11.36 6.39 -19.40
C LEU A 115 -11.69 6.30 -17.91
N LEU A 116 -11.20 7.25 -17.11
CA LEU A 116 -11.45 7.31 -15.68
C LEU A 116 -12.10 8.63 -15.27
N PRO A 117 -13.00 8.63 -14.28
CA PRO A 117 -13.44 9.87 -13.67
C PRO A 117 -12.27 10.56 -12.97
N THR A 118 -12.22 11.89 -13.01
CA THR A 118 -11.25 12.67 -12.24
C THR A 118 -11.62 12.67 -10.77
N TYR A 119 -10.61 12.66 -9.89
CA TYR A 119 -10.81 12.61 -8.43
C TYR A 119 -11.70 13.75 -7.88
N LEU A 120 -11.69 14.91 -8.55
CA LEU A 120 -12.50 16.08 -8.18
C LEU A 120 -13.93 16.07 -8.74
N ASN A 121 -14.31 15.06 -9.54
CA ASN A 121 -15.70 14.89 -9.96
C ASN A 121 -16.48 14.16 -8.86
N GLN A 122 -17.60 14.75 -8.43
CA GLN A 122 -18.40 14.38 -7.23
C GLN A 122 -18.80 12.90 -7.10
N GLU A 123 -18.82 12.14 -8.20
CA GLU A 123 -19.27 10.75 -8.23
C GLU A 123 -18.33 9.76 -7.53
N VAL A 124 -17.03 10.05 -7.43
CA VAL A 124 -16.08 9.18 -6.71
C VAL A 124 -16.14 9.41 -5.20
N LEU A 125 -16.43 10.64 -4.78
CA LEU A 125 -16.52 11.03 -3.36
C LEU A 125 -17.63 10.28 -2.63
N LEU A 126 -18.79 10.07 -3.29
CA LEU A 126 -19.92 9.31 -2.76
C LEU A 126 -19.56 7.84 -2.46
N PHE A 127 -18.74 7.21 -3.30
CA PHE A 127 -18.27 5.84 -3.08
C PHE A 127 -17.25 5.75 -1.94
N ILE A 128 -16.33 6.71 -1.84
CA ILE A 128 -15.34 6.76 -0.76
C ILE A 128 -16.04 7.00 0.59
N CYS A 129 -17.04 7.88 0.66
CA CYS A 129 -17.83 8.12 1.86
C CYS A 129 -18.55 6.85 2.34
N SER A 130 -19.02 5.99 1.43
CA SER A 130 -19.68 4.72 1.79
C SER A 130 -18.72 3.67 2.37
N LEU A 131 -17.44 3.70 2.00
CA LEU A 131 -16.42 2.73 2.47
C LEU A 131 -15.79 3.14 3.81
N ASN A 132 -15.91 4.40 4.22
CA ASN A 132 -15.34 4.94 5.47
C ASN A 132 -16.03 4.43 6.77
N SER A 133 -17.07 3.59 6.68
CA SER A 133 -17.74 3.04 7.88
C SER A 133 -16.92 1.96 8.62
N VAL A 134 -15.82 1.46 8.04
CA VAL A 134 -14.92 0.52 8.71
C VAL A 134 -13.51 1.11 8.72
N LYS A 135 -13.08 1.65 9.88
CA LYS A 135 -11.70 2.10 10.10
C LYS A 135 -10.87 0.96 10.69
N PRO A 136 -10.01 0.27 9.92
CA PRO A 136 -9.04 -0.63 10.50
C PRO A 136 -8.00 0.19 11.27
N GLN A 137 -7.86 -0.09 12.57
CA GLN A 137 -6.89 0.58 13.44
C GLN A 137 -5.44 0.13 13.16
N VAL A 138 -5.27 -0.99 12.46
CA VAL A 138 -3.99 -1.60 12.09
C VAL A 138 -3.99 -1.87 10.59
N LEU A 139 -2.97 -1.38 9.88
CA LEU A 139 -2.76 -1.66 8.47
C LEU A 139 -1.56 -2.57 8.32
N ILE A 140 -1.80 -3.76 7.76
CA ILE A 140 -0.75 -4.72 7.40
C ILE A 140 -0.53 -4.61 5.89
N SER A 141 0.67 -4.16 5.50
CA SER A 141 1.12 -4.24 4.12
C SER A 141 1.96 -5.51 3.95
N VAL A 142 1.66 -6.31 2.93
CA VAL A 142 2.43 -7.51 2.60
C VAL A 142 3.18 -7.25 1.30
N GLU A 143 4.50 -7.26 1.38
CA GLU A 143 5.37 -7.04 0.25
C GLU A 143 5.78 -8.40 -0.34
N THR A 144 5.32 -8.67 -1.56
CA THR A 144 5.69 -9.88 -2.29
C THR A 144 7.07 -9.71 -2.88
N ASN A 145 8.04 -10.45 -2.34
CA ASN A 145 9.38 -10.60 -2.89
C ASN A 145 9.31 -11.55 -4.11
N ARG A 146 8.57 -11.17 -5.17
CA ARG A 146 8.62 -11.90 -6.43
C ARG A 146 9.86 -11.44 -7.18
N ASN A 147 10.97 -12.13 -6.91
CA ASN A 147 12.10 -12.23 -7.83
C ASN A 147 11.59 -12.96 -9.08
N ILE A 148 11.07 -12.21 -10.04
CA ILE A 148 10.94 -12.61 -11.45
C ILE A 148 11.68 -11.56 -12.25
#